data_AF-A0A0U5JEP7-F1
#
_entry.id   AF-A0A0U5JEP7-F1
#
_cell.length_a   1.000
_cell.length_b   1.000
_cell.length_c   1.000
_cell.angle_alpha   90.00
_cell.angle_beta   90.00
_cell.angle_gamma   90.00
#
_symmetry.space_group_name_H-M   'P 1'
#
loop_
_entity.id
_entity.type
_entity.pdbx_description
1 polymer ?
#
loop_
_entity_poly.entity_id
_entity_poly.type
_entity_poly.pdbx_seq_one_letter_code
_entity_poly.pdbx_strand_id
1 'polypeptide(L)'
;MNAITPLTPPASVLDRIRQVNEAAQDQAIPIEQRVALLSSALTEVAYIVALQGKCTAITVTQLKNDNTNLEQSLTNLTAHVDNLEVQLDHLTAEKDKDALIKGWEKTALALNAIVLGPAVYMTIFNPVSAPVNLLLVGACALFEKTTISLRVRQLEREMNAYLEENPQGKKTDALRHAKRVLRISD
;
A
#
# COMPACT_ATOMS: atom_id res chain seq x y z
N MET A 1 -4.94 22.80 -7.51
CA MET A 1 -6.04 22.98 -8.49
C MET A 1 -6.16 24.45 -8.79
N ASN A 2 -5.66 24.90 -9.94
CA ASN A 2 -5.84 26.29 -10.37
C ASN A 2 -7.28 26.46 -10.84
N ALA A 3 -8.02 27.35 -10.20
CA ALA A 3 -9.39 27.68 -10.56
C ALA A 3 -9.43 28.13 -12.03
N ILE A 4 -10.35 27.57 -12.80
CA ILE A 4 -10.66 28.04 -14.15
C ILE A 4 -11.34 29.38 -13.98
N THR A 5 -10.57 30.47 -13.97
CA THR A 5 -11.13 31.80 -14.17
C THR A 5 -11.69 31.85 -15.58
N PRO A 6 -12.98 32.13 -15.77
CA PRO A 6 -13.51 32.42 -17.10
C PRO A 6 -12.65 33.53 -17.71
N LEU A 7 -12.23 33.35 -18.97
CA LEU A 7 -11.54 34.37 -19.75
C LEU A 7 -12.53 35.51 -20.03
N THR A 8 -12.78 36.35 -19.02
CA THR A 8 -13.41 37.64 -19.21
C THR A 8 -12.60 38.41 -20.23
N PRO A 9 -13.23 38.98 -21.27
CA PRO A 9 -12.53 39.84 -22.21
C PRO A 9 -11.77 40.91 -21.41
N PRO A 10 -10.51 41.20 -21.74
CA PRO A 10 -9.78 42.28 -21.08
C PRO A 10 -10.61 43.57 -21.20
N ALA A 11 -10.60 44.41 -20.16
CA ALA A 11 -11.41 45.64 -20.11
C ALA A 11 -11.24 46.51 -21.37
N SER A 12 -10.03 46.50 -21.96
CA SER A 12 -9.72 47.16 -23.23
C SER A 12 -10.55 46.71 -24.44
N VAL A 13 -11.01 45.46 -24.47
CA VAL A 13 -11.88 44.93 -25.55
C VAL A 13 -13.32 45.42 -25.36
N LEU A 14 -13.81 45.45 -24.12
CA LEU A 14 -15.14 45.97 -23.79
C LEU A 14 -15.25 47.48 -24.09
N ASP A 15 -14.22 48.24 -23.72
CA ASP A 15 -14.16 49.67 -24.00
C ASP A 15 -14.12 49.97 -25.51
N ARG A 16 -13.41 49.14 -26.28
CA ARG A 16 -13.30 49.28 -27.73
C ARG A 16 -14.58 48.88 -28.47
N ILE A 17 -15.29 47.84 -28.00
CA ILE A 17 -16.64 47.50 -28.48
C ILE A 17 -17.62 48.64 -28.20
N ARG A 18 -17.55 49.24 -27.01
CA ARG A 18 -18.37 50.40 -26.65
C ARG A 18 -18.09 51.59 -27.55
N GLN A 19 -16.82 51.90 -27.79
CA GLN A 19 -16.40 53.00 -28.67
C GLN A 19 -16.85 52.79 -30.13
N VAL A 20 -16.75 51.56 -30.65
CA VAL A 20 -17.27 51.22 -31.99
C VAL A 20 -18.79 51.31 -32.05
N ASN A 21 -19.49 50.89 -31.00
CA ASN A 21 -20.95 50.99 -30.94
C ASN A 21 -21.42 52.45 -30.88
N GLU A 22 -20.73 53.30 -30.12
CA GLU A 22 -20.99 54.74 -30.05
C GLU A 22 -20.74 55.41 -31.43
N ALA A 23 -19.62 55.11 -32.09
CA ALA A 23 -19.34 55.60 -33.46
C ALA A 23 -20.33 55.04 -34.51
N ALA A 24 -20.77 53.79 -34.36
CA ALA A 24 -21.75 53.20 -35.27
C ALA A 24 -23.16 53.77 -35.10
N GLN A 25 -23.47 54.41 -33.96
CA GLN A 25 -24.77 55.06 -33.70
C GLN A 25 -24.77 56.55 -34.08
N ASP A 26 -23.61 57.16 -34.27
CA ASP A 26 -23.49 58.56 -34.71
C ASP A 26 -23.99 58.74 -36.16
N GLN A 27 -25.07 59.49 -36.31
CA GLN A 27 -25.69 59.78 -37.61
C GLN A 27 -24.89 60.81 -38.43
N ALA A 28 -23.92 61.49 -37.82
CA ALA A 28 -23.01 62.39 -38.53
C ALA A 28 -21.99 61.63 -39.40
N ILE A 29 -21.79 60.33 -39.15
CA ILE A 29 -20.84 59.50 -39.91
C ILE A 29 -21.53 58.87 -41.14
N PRO A 30 -20.91 58.95 -42.34
CA PRO A 30 -21.40 58.29 -43.54
C PRO A 30 -21.65 56.80 -43.33
N ILE A 31 -22.73 56.28 -43.94
CA ILE A 31 -23.16 54.88 -43.72
C ILE A 31 -22.08 53.87 -44.12
N GLU A 32 -21.31 54.15 -45.15
CA GLU A 32 -20.20 53.30 -45.62
C GLU A 32 -19.09 53.18 -44.57
N GLN A 33 -18.74 54.27 -43.90
CA GLN A 33 -17.75 54.27 -42.82
C GLN A 33 -18.26 53.51 -41.58
N ARG A 34 -19.56 53.65 -41.26
CA ARG A 34 -20.18 52.91 -40.15
C ARG A 34 -20.18 51.41 -40.41
N VAL A 35 -20.49 50.98 -41.64
CA VAL A 35 -20.43 49.57 -42.05
C VAL A 35 -19.00 49.04 -42.05
N ALA A 36 -18.02 49.83 -42.50
CA ALA A 36 -16.61 49.45 -42.45
C ALA A 36 -16.08 49.26 -41.01
N LEU A 37 -16.46 50.17 -40.10
CA LEU A 37 -16.13 50.07 -38.67
C LEU A 37 -16.74 48.81 -38.03
N LEU A 38 -18.03 48.56 -38.29
CA LEU A 38 -18.72 47.36 -37.79
C LEU A 38 -18.10 46.07 -38.34
N SER A 39 -17.77 46.03 -39.64
CA SER A 39 -17.15 44.86 -40.29
C SER A 39 -15.76 44.56 -39.73
N SER A 40 -14.95 45.60 -39.50
CA SER A 40 -13.64 45.48 -38.86
C SER A 40 -13.76 44.94 -37.43
N ALA A 41 -14.67 45.49 -36.63
CA ALA A 41 -14.89 45.03 -35.26
C ALA A 41 -15.42 43.57 -35.20
N LEU A 42 -16.32 43.19 -36.11
CA LEU A 42 -16.80 41.81 -36.24
C LEU A 42 -15.67 40.83 -36.55
N THR A 43 -14.74 41.23 -37.42
CA THR A 43 -13.58 40.41 -37.78
C THR A 43 -12.64 40.22 -36.58
N GLU A 44 -12.40 41.27 -35.80
CA GLU A 44 -11.59 41.19 -34.58
C GLU A 44 -12.25 40.29 -33.51
N VAL A 45 -13.56 40.44 -33.29
CA VAL A 45 -14.32 39.59 -32.36
C VAL A 45 -14.28 38.12 -32.79
N ALA A 46 -14.48 37.84 -34.08
CA ALA A 46 -14.40 36.49 -34.62
C ALA A 46 -13.01 35.87 -34.39
N TYR A 47 -11.94 36.66 -34.56
CA TYR A 47 -10.58 36.21 -34.30
C TYR A 47 -10.34 35.91 -32.81
N ILE A 48 -10.81 36.77 -31.90
CA ILE A 48 -10.71 36.55 -30.44
C ILE A 48 -11.45 35.28 -30.03
N VAL A 49 -12.67 35.07 -30.51
CA VAL A 49 -13.47 33.87 -30.21
C VAL A 49 -12.76 32.61 -30.71
N ALA A 50 -12.17 32.65 -31.92
CA ALA A 50 -11.42 31.53 -32.46
C ALA A 50 -10.16 31.21 -31.63
N LEU A 51 -9.44 32.23 -31.16
CA LEU A 51 -8.30 32.04 -30.26
C LEU A 51 -8.72 31.48 -28.90
N GLN A 52 -9.79 32.01 -28.31
CA GLN A 52 -10.35 31.49 -27.06
C GLN A 52 -10.74 30.02 -27.20
N GLY A 53 -11.41 29.64 -28.29
CA GLY A 53 -11.76 28.26 -28.58
C GLY A 53 -10.54 27.33 -28.65
N LYS A 54 -9.45 27.78 -29.29
CA LYS A 54 -8.18 27.03 -29.33
C LYS A 54 -7.54 26.91 -27.94
N CYS A 55 -7.48 28.00 -27.17
CA CYS A 55 -6.93 27.99 -25.82
C CYS A 55 -7.73 27.07 -24.88
N THR A 56 -9.07 27.09 -24.96
CA THR A 56 -9.93 26.19 -24.18
C THR A 56 -9.72 24.74 -24.58
N ALA A 57 -9.59 24.44 -25.88
CA ALA A 57 -9.34 23.08 -26.35
C ALA A 57 -7.99 22.53 -25.85
N ILE A 58 -6.93 23.36 -25.86
CA ILE A 58 -5.62 23.01 -25.31
C ILE A 58 -5.73 22.71 -23.80
N THR A 59 -6.39 23.61 -23.06
CA THR A 59 -6.56 23.47 -21.60
C THR A 59 -7.33 22.20 -21.24
N VAL A 60 -8.43 21.90 -21.95
CA VAL A 60 -9.23 20.69 -21.74
C VAL A 60 -8.40 19.44 -22.04
N THR A 61 -7.60 19.46 -23.10
CA THR A 61 -6.73 18.33 -23.45
C THR A 61 -5.67 18.09 -22.37
N GLN A 62 -5.06 19.16 -21.84
CA GLN A 62 -4.09 19.06 -20.73
C GLN A 62 -4.74 18.47 -19.48
N LEU A 63 -5.90 19.00 -19.06
CA LEU A 63 -6.62 18.48 -17.90
C LEU A 63 -7.02 17.02 -18.06
N LYS A 64 -7.40 16.60 -19.27
CA LYS A 64 -7.70 15.19 -19.56
C LYS A 64 -6.46 14.31 -19.39
N ASN A 65 -5.31 14.76 -19.87
CA ASN A 65 -4.05 14.03 -19.70
C ASN A 65 -3.63 13.96 -18.23
N ASP A 66 -3.72 15.07 -17.49
CA ASP A 66 -3.43 15.12 -16.06
C ASP A 66 -4.35 14.17 -15.27
N ASN A 67 -5.64 14.15 -15.59
CA ASN A 67 -6.59 13.24 -14.94
C ASN A 67 -6.24 11.78 -15.22
N THR A 68 -5.88 11.44 -16.46
CA THR A 68 -5.46 10.08 -16.84
C THR A 68 -4.19 9.67 -16.08
N ASN A 69 -3.22 10.57 -15.95
CA ASN A 69 -1.99 10.32 -15.20
C ASN A 69 -2.27 10.11 -13.70
N LEU A 70 -3.19 10.89 -13.13
CA LEU A 70 -3.61 10.75 -11.73
C LEU A 70 -4.33 9.42 -11.49
N GLU A 71 -5.23 9.00 -12.39
CA GLU A 71 -5.90 7.69 -12.31
C GLU A 71 -4.90 6.53 -12.36
N GLN A 72 -3.89 6.62 -13.22
CA GLN A 72 -2.82 5.62 -13.29
C GLN A 72 -1.97 5.63 -12.00
N SER A 73 -1.62 6.81 -11.49
CA SER A 73 -0.87 6.94 -10.24
C SER A 73 -1.66 6.38 -9.05
N LEU A 74 -2.97 6.60 -9.00
CA LEU A 74 -3.84 6.06 -7.95
C LEU A 74 -3.87 4.53 -8.02
N THR A 75 -4.04 3.97 -9.21
CA THR A 75 -4.05 2.51 -9.41
C THR A 75 -2.73 1.87 -8.95
N ASN A 76 -1.60 2.48 -9.30
CA ASN A 76 -0.29 2.02 -8.87
C ASN A 76 -0.12 2.11 -7.34
N LEU A 77 -0.60 3.19 -6.73
CA LEU A 77 -0.50 3.38 -5.29
C LEU A 77 -1.35 2.36 -4.53
N THR A 78 -2.57 2.09 -5.00
CA THR A 78 -3.45 1.05 -4.43
C THR A 78 -2.75 -0.31 -4.47
N ALA A 79 -2.19 -0.70 -5.62
CA ALA A 79 -1.45 -1.96 -5.74
C ALA A 79 -0.22 -2.02 -4.82
N HIS A 80 0.45 -0.88 -4.59
CA HIS A 80 1.57 -0.81 -3.66
C HIS A 80 1.13 -0.97 -2.20
N VAL A 81 0.02 -0.34 -1.82
CA VAL A 81 -0.57 -0.48 -0.48
C VAL A 81 -0.99 -1.93 -0.23
N ASP A 82 -1.69 -2.56 -1.17
CA ASP A 82 -2.09 -3.96 -1.06
C ASP A 82 -0.88 -4.89 -0.84
N ASN A 83 0.21 -4.65 -1.58
CA ASN A 83 1.46 -5.42 -1.40
C ASN A 83 2.07 -5.18 -0.01
N LEU A 84 2.13 -3.93 0.47
CA LEU A 84 2.63 -3.63 1.80
C LEU A 84 1.78 -4.27 2.90
N GLU A 85 0.46 -4.34 2.74
CA GLU A 85 -0.42 -5.04 3.68
C GLU A 85 -0.11 -6.54 3.75
N VAL A 86 0.12 -7.18 2.60
CA VAL A 86 0.55 -8.59 2.54
C VAL A 86 1.90 -8.79 3.21
N GLN A 87 2.87 -7.90 2.98
CA GLN A 87 4.19 -7.98 3.61
C GLN A 87 4.10 -7.80 5.13
N LEU A 88 3.29 -6.85 5.60
CA LEU A 88 3.07 -6.61 7.02
C LEU A 88 2.43 -7.82 7.70
N ASP A 89 1.45 -8.46 7.06
CA ASP A 89 0.83 -9.68 7.55
C ASP A 89 1.84 -10.83 7.65
N HIS A 90 2.67 -11.01 6.63
CA HIS A 90 3.74 -12.00 6.64
C HIS A 90 4.73 -11.77 7.79
N LEU A 91 5.17 -10.52 7.99
CA LEU A 91 6.13 -10.16 9.04
C LEU A 91 5.53 -10.38 10.44
N THR A 92 4.25 -10.05 10.61
CA THR A 92 3.53 -10.24 11.87
C THR A 92 3.41 -11.72 12.21
N ALA A 93 3.03 -12.55 11.23
CA ALA A 93 2.95 -13.99 11.43
C ALA A 93 4.33 -14.61 11.75
N GLU A 94 5.41 -14.15 11.10
CA GLU A 94 6.75 -14.67 11.38
C GLU A 94 7.22 -14.30 12.80
N LYS A 95 6.96 -13.06 13.22
CA LYS A 95 7.28 -12.60 14.58
C LYS A 95 6.55 -13.43 15.65
N ASP A 96 5.28 -13.74 15.43
CA ASP A 96 4.47 -14.55 16.36
C ASP A 96 4.95 -16.01 16.37
N LYS A 97 5.33 -16.56 15.22
CA LYS A 97 5.96 -17.88 15.12
C LYS A 97 7.29 -17.93 15.90
N ASP A 98 8.14 -16.93 15.77
CA ASP A 98 9.40 -16.84 16.52
C ASP A 98 9.18 -16.76 18.03
N ALA A 99 8.13 -16.06 18.47
CA ALA A 99 7.75 -16.01 19.88
C ALA A 99 7.35 -17.40 20.41
N LEU A 100 6.60 -18.18 19.62
CA LEU A 100 6.27 -19.57 19.97
C LEU A 100 7.51 -20.45 20.08
N ILE A 101 8.43 -20.35 19.12
CA ILE A 101 9.68 -21.12 19.11
C ILE A 101 10.49 -20.83 20.39
N LYS A 102 10.66 -19.55 20.74
CA LYS A 102 11.34 -19.14 21.99
C LYS A 102 10.64 -19.68 23.23
N GLY A 103 9.31 -19.75 23.22
CA GLY A 103 8.53 -20.35 24.31
C GLY A 103 8.81 -21.85 24.46
N TRP A 104 8.89 -22.57 23.34
CA TRP A 104 9.23 -24.00 23.35
C TRP A 104 10.69 -24.25 23.76
N GLU A 105 11.63 -23.44 23.32
CA GLU A 105 13.03 -23.48 23.77
C GLU A 105 13.14 -23.30 25.28
N LYS A 106 12.45 -22.31 25.86
CA LYS A 106 12.41 -22.13 27.32
C LYS A 106 11.82 -23.34 28.05
N THR A 107 10.77 -23.93 27.51
CA THR A 107 10.12 -25.11 28.11
C THR A 107 11.03 -26.32 28.04
N ALA A 108 11.72 -26.52 26.92
CA ALA A 108 12.67 -27.61 26.75
C ALA A 108 13.89 -27.44 27.67
N LEU A 109 14.41 -26.21 27.82
CA LEU A 109 15.45 -25.89 28.79
C LEU A 109 15.03 -26.20 30.23
N ALA A 110 13.78 -25.88 30.60
CA ALA A 110 13.24 -26.20 31.92
C ALA A 110 13.11 -27.72 32.16
N LEU A 111 12.60 -28.47 31.17
CA LEU A 111 12.55 -29.94 31.20
C LEU A 111 13.95 -30.54 31.33
N ASN A 112 14.91 -30.03 30.57
CA ASN A 112 16.31 -30.41 30.68
C ASN A 112 16.86 -30.13 32.08
N ALA A 113 16.60 -28.96 32.68
CA ALA A 113 17.05 -28.68 34.03
C ALA A 113 16.49 -29.67 35.07
N ILE A 114 15.22 -30.09 34.91
CA ILE A 114 14.55 -31.06 35.80
C ILE A 114 15.09 -32.48 35.61
N VAL A 115 15.40 -32.90 34.38
CA VAL A 115 15.84 -34.28 34.09
C VAL A 115 17.36 -34.42 34.19
N LEU A 116 18.11 -33.45 33.66
CA LEU A 116 19.57 -33.42 33.64
C LEU A 116 20.16 -33.00 34.98
N GLY A 117 19.54 -32.08 35.72
CA GLY A 117 20.04 -31.63 37.02
C GLY A 117 20.26 -32.79 37.99
N PRO A 118 19.25 -33.67 38.19
CA PRO A 118 19.41 -34.89 38.98
C PRO A 118 20.37 -35.91 38.36
N ALA A 119 20.41 -36.07 37.04
CA ALA A 119 21.32 -37.01 36.37
C ALA A 119 22.79 -36.62 36.53
N VAL A 120 23.11 -35.33 36.34
CA VAL A 120 24.45 -34.77 36.55
C VAL A 120 24.83 -34.88 38.03
N TYR A 121 23.90 -34.58 38.94
CA TYR A 121 24.10 -34.76 40.38
C TYR A 121 24.45 -36.23 40.72
N MET A 122 23.68 -37.20 40.21
CA MET A 122 23.96 -38.63 40.41
C MET A 122 25.29 -39.09 39.81
N THR A 123 25.76 -38.44 38.72
CA THR A 123 27.07 -38.74 38.10
C THR A 123 28.24 -38.31 38.97
N ILE A 124 28.11 -37.14 39.61
CA ILE A 124 29.16 -36.57 40.48
C ILE A 124 29.29 -37.37 41.78
N PHE A 125 28.17 -37.83 42.35
CA PHE A 125 28.16 -38.56 43.61
C PHE A 125 28.21 -40.09 43.47
N ASN A 126 27.97 -40.66 42.28
CA ASN A 126 28.07 -42.10 42.01
C ASN A 126 28.80 -42.38 40.67
N PRO A 127 30.15 -42.46 40.67
CA PRO A 127 30.97 -42.57 39.47
C PRO A 127 30.78 -43.89 38.70
N VAL A 128 30.24 -44.93 39.33
CA VAL A 128 29.92 -46.21 38.67
C VAL A 128 28.78 -46.06 37.66
N SER A 129 27.88 -45.08 37.87
CA SER A 129 26.74 -44.78 37.00
C SER A 129 27.04 -43.73 35.91
N ALA A 130 28.25 -43.17 35.89
CA ALA A 130 28.61 -42.06 35.02
C ALA A 130 28.35 -42.29 33.51
N PRO A 131 28.63 -43.49 32.93
CA PRO A 131 28.34 -43.75 31.52
C PRO A 131 26.85 -43.68 31.19
N VAL A 132 25.99 -44.16 32.09
CA VAL A 132 24.53 -44.19 31.91
C VAL A 132 23.96 -42.78 31.98
N ASN A 133 24.45 -41.96 32.92
CA ASN A 133 23.97 -40.60 33.08
C ASN A 133 24.44 -39.68 31.94
N LEU A 134 25.63 -39.92 31.37
CA LEU A 134 26.12 -39.17 30.21
C LEU A 134 25.31 -39.50 28.93
N LEU A 135 24.88 -40.75 28.80
CA LEU A 135 23.98 -41.20 27.74
C LEU A 135 22.57 -40.59 27.91
N LEU A 136 22.08 -40.49 29.15
CA LEU A 136 20.84 -39.78 29.47
C LEU A 136 20.92 -38.29 29.11
N VAL A 137 22.07 -37.65 29.37
CA VAL A 137 22.31 -36.24 29.00
C VAL A 137 22.26 -36.05 27.48
N GLY A 138 22.95 -36.91 26.72
CA GLY A 138 22.92 -36.89 25.26
C GLY A 138 21.52 -37.16 24.68
N ALA A 139 20.77 -38.10 25.27
CA ALA A 139 19.41 -38.43 24.86
C ALA A 139 18.43 -37.25 25.09
N CYS A 140 18.55 -36.54 26.21
CA CYS A 140 17.72 -35.36 26.50
C CYS A 140 18.00 -34.19 25.53
N ALA A 141 19.26 -33.90 25.21
CA ALA A 141 19.61 -32.86 24.25
C ALA A 141 19.11 -33.17 22.82
N LEU A 142 19.18 -34.44 22.41
CA LEU A 142 18.61 -34.89 21.13
C LEU A 142 17.07 -34.85 21.13
N PHE A 143 16.44 -35.16 22.28
CA PHE A 143 15.00 -35.09 22.45
C PHE A 143 14.47 -33.64 22.37
N GLU A 144 15.17 -32.67 22.94
CA GLU A 144 14.83 -31.24 22.83
C GLU A 144 14.83 -30.78 21.37
N LYS A 145 15.93 -31.03 20.63
CA LYS A 145 16.08 -30.59 19.25
C LYS A 145 15.05 -31.25 18.31
N THR A 146 14.73 -32.52 18.55
CA THR A 146 13.74 -33.25 17.76
C THR A 146 12.31 -32.81 18.08
N THR A 147 11.98 -32.54 19.35
CA THR A 147 10.62 -32.12 19.75
C THR A 147 10.28 -30.72 19.24
N ILE A 148 11.21 -29.76 19.34
CA ILE A 148 11.00 -28.40 18.83
C ILE A 148 10.85 -28.42 17.30
N SER A 149 11.74 -29.14 16.61
CA SER A 149 11.68 -29.30 15.15
C SER A 149 10.35 -29.92 14.68
N LEU A 150 9.85 -30.92 15.41
CA LEU A 150 8.60 -31.61 15.06
C LEU A 150 7.38 -30.70 15.27
N ARG A 151 7.37 -29.89 16.33
CA ARG A 151 6.33 -28.88 16.57
C ARG A 151 6.32 -27.77 15.53
N VAL A 152 7.49 -27.28 15.11
CA VAL A 152 7.61 -26.29 14.02
C VAL A 152 7.05 -26.87 12.71
N ARG A 153 7.43 -28.10 12.36
CA ARG A 153 6.91 -28.77 11.15
C ARG A 153 5.43 -29.06 11.20
N GLN A 154 4.86 -29.33 12.39
CA GLN A 154 3.41 -29.47 12.54
C GLN A 154 2.72 -28.13 12.34
N LEU A 155 3.21 -27.06 12.97
CA LEU A 155 2.69 -25.71 12.80
C LEU A 155 2.70 -25.27 11.33
N GLU A 156 3.81 -25.50 10.62
CA GLU A 156 3.94 -25.16 9.20
C GLU A 156 3.00 -25.98 8.32
N ARG A 157 2.79 -27.27 8.62
CA ARG A 157 1.83 -28.09 7.87
C ARG A 157 0.40 -27.60 8.01
N GLU A 158 -0.04 -27.32 9.24
CA GLU A 158 -1.40 -26.82 9.48
C GLU A 158 -1.59 -25.41 8.89
N MET A 159 -0.56 -24.56 8.96
CA MET A 159 -0.60 -23.22 8.36
C MET A 159 -0.69 -23.31 6.83
N ASN A 160 0.06 -24.21 6.21
CA ASN A 160 0.02 -24.43 4.76
C ASN A 160 -1.31 -25.06 4.31
N ALA A 161 -1.84 -26.03 5.06
CA ALA A 161 -3.15 -26.63 4.78
C ALA A 161 -4.27 -25.57 4.79
N TYR A 162 -4.25 -24.66 5.76
CA TYR A 162 -5.19 -23.55 5.81
C TYR A 162 -5.07 -22.61 4.60
N LEU A 163 -3.83 -22.31 4.15
CA LEU A 163 -3.58 -21.45 3.00
C LEU A 163 -3.91 -22.14 1.67
N GLU A 164 -3.81 -23.46 1.59
CA GLU A 164 -4.27 -24.25 0.44
C GLU A 164 -5.80 -24.21 0.32
N GLU A 165 -6.52 -24.28 1.44
CA GLU A 165 -7.98 -24.13 1.47
C GLU A 165 -8.42 -22.66 1.30
N ASN A 166 -7.59 -21.70 1.71
CA ASN A 166 -7.87 -20.26 1.66
C ASN A 166 -6.70 -19.51 0.97
N PRO A 167 -6.63 -19.51 -0.37
CA PRO A 167 -5.50 -18.95 -1.11
C PRO A 167 -5.35 -17.43 -0.99
N GLN A 168 -6.40 -16.71 -0.55
CA GLN A 168 -6.33 -15.28 -0.21
C GLN A 168 -6.33 -15.04 1.32
N GLY A 169 -6.19 -16.10 2.12
CA GLY A 169 -6.15 -16.02 3.56
C GLY A 169 -4.88 -15.35 4.05
N LYS A 170 -5.01 -14.55 5.11
CA LYS A 170 -3.86 -13.94 5.79
C LYS A 170 -3.02 -15.02 6.49
N LYS A 171 -1.70 -14.91 6.42
CA LYS A 171 -0.74 -15.78 7.12
C LYS A 171 -0.93 -15.68 8.65
N THR A 172 -1.35 -14.51 9.16
CA THR A 172 -1.71 -14.36 10.58
C THR A 172 -2.96 -15.14 10.98
N ASP A 173 -3.95 -15.28 10.08
CA ASP A 173 -5.14 -16.10 10.31
C ASP A 173 -4.79 -17.58 10.23
N ALA A 174 -3.93 -17.96 9.28
CA ALA A 174 -3.39 -19.31 9.17
C ALA A 174 -2.61 -19.73 10.43
N LEU A 175 -1.78 -18.84 10.97
CA LEU A 175 -1.07 -19.08 12.22
C LEU A 175 -2.02 -19.22 13.42
N ARG A 176 -3.05 -18.36 13.52
CA ARG A 176 -4.10 -18.48 14.55
C ARG A 176 -4.89 -19.78 14.41
N HIS A 177 -5.19 -20.22 13.19
CA HIS A 177 -5.81 -21.52 12.94
C HIS A 177 -4.91 -22.66 13.41
N ALA A 178 -3.65 -22.68 12.99
CA ALA A 178 -2.67 -23.70 13.39
C ALA A 178 -2.50 -23.76 14.92
N LYS A 179 -2.42 -22.61 15.61
CA LYS A 179 -2.38 -22.54 17.07
C LYS A 179 -3.61 -23.21 17.72
N ARG A 180 -4.81 -22.94 17.20
CA ARG A 180 -6.06 -23.54 17.71
C ARG A 180 -6.11 -25.05 17.49
N VAL A 181 -5.75 -25.52 16.30
CA VAL A 181 -5.73 -26.96 15.96
C VAL A 181 -4.73 -27.70 16.85
N LEU A 182 -3.54 -27.13 17.03
CA LEU A 182 -2.48 -27.71 17.86
C LEU A 182 -2.67 -27.45 19.37
N ARG A 183 -3.76 -26.77 19.77
CA ARG A 183 -4.07 -26.40 21.17
C ARG A 183 -2.89 -25.70 21.88
N ILE A 184 -2.17 -24.86 21.13
CA ILE A 184 -1.10 -24.03 21.67
C ILE A 184 -1.77 -22.87 22.39
N SER A 185 -1.66 -22.80 23.71
CA SER A 185 -2.19 -21.69 24.50
C SER A 185 -1.39 -20.41 24.22
N ASP A 186 -2.07 -19.27 24.15
CA ASP A 186 -1.47 -17.94 24.02
C ASP A 186 -0.79 -17.49 25.33
#